data_AF-A0A7J4U970-F1
#
_entry.id   AF-A0A7J4U970-F1
#
_cell.length_a   1.000
_cell.length_b   1.000
_cell.length_c   1.000
_cell.angle_alpha   90.00
_cell.angle_beta   90.00
_cell.angle_gamma   90.00
#
_symmetry.space_group_name_H-M   'P 1'
#
loop_
_entity.id
_entity.type
_entity.pdbx_description
1 polymer ?
#
loop_
_entity_poly.entity_id
_entity_poly.type
_entity_poly.pdbx_seq_one_letter_code
_entity_poly.pdbx_strand_id
1 'polypeptide(L)'
;MSIFKSAYQILQKHGIKELLSTSFKYYIIPLILLPMIMIKIRIMRRRSFNEIFAFTFKSYYTMLKPLQVKSEIRSLLYFLKKNPPKYILEIGTARGGTLLLFSKVAAKDARIISVDLPGGNFGAGYPLWMIPAFKSFAADQQKIILLRKDSHLPSTFKSIKKSLKKEKLDFLFIDG
;
A
#
# COMPACT_ATOMS: atom_id res chain seq x y z
N MET A 1 16.56 5.93 -3.93
CA MET A 1 17.23 7.15 -4.47
C MET A 1 16.45 8.38 -4.04
N SER A 2 17.08 9.36 -3.38
CA SER A 2 16.38 10.58 -2.92
C SER A 2 15.73 11.31 -4.09
N ILE A 3 14.50 11.82 -3.91
CA ILE A 3 13.76 12.60 -4.92
C ILE A 3 14.62 13.75 -5.45
N PHE A 4 15.41 14.38 -4.57
CA PHE A 4 16.34 15.45 -4.93
C PHE A 4 17.47 14.97 -5.85
N LYS A 5 18.00 13.75 -5.62
CA LYS A 5 19.05 13.17 -6.46
C LYS A 5 18.52 12.83 -7.86
N SER A 6 17.31 12.29 -7.95
CA SER A 6 16.66 12.01 -9.24
C SER A 6 16.28 13.31 -9.98
N ALA A 7 15.73 14.30 -9.27
CA ALA A 7 15.39 15.60 -9.84
C ALA A 7 16.63 16.33 -10.39
N TYR A 8 17.73 16.30 -9.63
CA TYR A 8 19.01 16.88 -10.06
C TYR A 8 19.58 16.18 -11.30
N GLN A 9 19.52 14.84 -11.35
CA GLN A 9 19.96 14.08 -12.52
C GLN A 9 19.12 14.38 -13.76
N ILE A 10 17.80 14.50 -13.62
CA ILE A 10 16.91 14.86 -14.74
C ILE A 10 17.21 16.30 -15.19
N LEU A 11 17.38 17.22 -14.24
CA LEU A 11 17.73 18.61 -14.55
C LEU A 11 19.04 18.71 -15.31
N GLN A 12 20.09 17.99 -14.88
CA GLN A 12 21.38 18.01 -15.54
C GLN A 12 21.36 17.36 -16.93
N LYS A 13 20.64 16.25 -17.10
CA LYS A 13 20.64 15.49 -18.37
C LYS A 13 19.66 16.00 -19.41
N HIS A 14 18.53 16.55 -18.97
CA HIS A 14 17.38 16.85 -19.84
C HIS A 14 16.81 18.27 -19.64
N GLY A 15 17.32 19.04 -18.68
CA GLY A 15 16.92 20.43 -18.46
C GLY A 15 15.60 20.61 -17.72
N ILE A 16 15.23 21.88 -17.51
CA ILE A 16 14.10 22.25 -16.62
C ILE A 16 12.73 21.85 -17.20
N LYS A 17 12.57 21.87 -18.53
CA LYS A 17 11.32 21.45 -19.19
C LYS A 17 11.00 19.99 -18.91
N GLU A 18 11.99 19.11 -19.01
CA GLU A 18 11.80 17.67 -18.76
C GLU A 18 11.54 17.40 -17.27
N LEU A 19 12.23 18.13 -16.38
CA LEU A 19 11.99 18.05 -14.95
C LEU A 19 10.54 18.45 -14.60
N LEU A 20 10.03 19.54 -15.17
CA LEU A 20 8.67 20.01 -14.95
C LEU A 20 7.64 19.02 -15.51
N SER A 21 7.82 18.54 -16.75
CA SER A 21 6.97 17.52 -17.38
C SER A 21 6.90 16.24 -16.54
N THR A 22 8.05 15.73 -16.12
CA THR A 22 8.17 14.53 -15.28
C THR A 22 7.50 14.76 -13.93
N SER A 23 7.76 15.90 -13.28
CA SER A 23 7.16 16.23 -11.98
C SER A 23 5.64 16.33 -12.10
N PHE A 24 5.14 16.96 -13.15
CA PHE A 24 3.72 17.10 -13.43
C PHE A 24 3.06 15.72 -13.61
N LYS A 25 3.66 14.86 -14.43
CA LYS A 25 3.13 13.52 -14.73
C LYS A 25 3.12 12.59 -13.52
N TYR A 26 4.16 12.61 -12.68
CA TYR A 26 4.33 11.63 -11.60
C TYR A 26 3.87 12.12 -10.22
N TYR A 27 3.69 13.43 -10.01
CA TYR A 27 3.28 13.99 -8.72
C TYR A 27 2.00 14.83 -8.82
N ILE A 28 1.87 15.71 -9.81
CA ILE A 28 0.73 16.63 -9.89
C ILE A 28 -0.52 15.91 -10.41
N ILE A 29 -0.43 15.22 -11.55
CA ILE A 29 -1.58 14.47 -12.11
C ILE A 29 -2.13 13.46 -11.07
N PRO A 30 -1.31 12.60 -10.42
CA PRO A 30 -1.85 11.66 -9.45
C PRO A 30 -2.51 12.33 -8.24
N LEU A 31 -2.02 13.51 -7.82
CA LEU A 31 -2.64 14.28 -6.75
C LEU A 31 -4.03 14.80 -7.15
N ILE A 32 -4.18 15.29 -8.38
CA ILE A 32 -5.47 15.72 -8.93
C ILE A 32 -6.44 14.53 -9.04
N LEU A 33 -5.94 13.36 -9.45
CA LEU A 33 -6.76 12.15 -9.59
C LEU A 33 -7.06 11.46 -8.26
N LEU A 34 -6.36 11.81 -7.17
CA LEU A 34 -6.45 11.14 -5.86
C LEU A 34 -7.90 11.03 -5.33
N PRO A 35 -8.75 12.07 -5.38
CA PRO A 35 -10.14 11.96 -4.94
C PRO A 35 -10.93 10.93 -5.75
N MET A 36 -10.74 10.90 -7.07
CA MET A 36 -11.40 9.93 -7.95
C MET A 36 -10.91 8.50 -7.69
N ILE A 37 -9.60 8.33 -7.47
CA ILE A 37 -9.01 7.05 -7.08
C ILE A 37 -9.65 6.57 -5.77
N MET A 38 -9.74 7.43 -4.75
CA MET A 38 -10.35 7.11 -3.46
C MET A 38 -11.84 6.77 -3.59
N ILE A 39 -12.62 7.52 -4.36
CA ILE A 39 -14.04 7.21 -4.63
C ILE A 39 -14.15 5.84 -5.29
N LYS A 40 -13.33 5.58 -6.32
CA LYS A 40 -13.34 4.30 -7.03
C LYS A 40 -13.00 3.15 -6.09
N ILE A 41 -11.98 3.29 -5.24
CA ILE A 41 -11.62 2.28 -4.25
C ILE A 41 -12.78 2.04 -3.28
N ARG A 42 -13.41 3.09 -2.76
CA ARG A 42 -14.57 2.95 -1.87
C ARG A 42 -15.74 2.20 -2.52
N ILE A 43 -16.00 2.45 -3.80
CA ILE A 43 -17.01 1.72 -4.59
C ILE A 43 -16.59 0.25 -4.74
N MET A 44 -15.36 0.00 -5.19
CA MET A 44 -14.85 -1.37 -5.42
C MET A 44 -14.75 -2.18 -4.12
N ARG A 45 -14.47 -1.54 -2.98
CA ARG A 45 -14.42 -2.17 -1.66
C ARG A 45 -15.76 -2.78 -1.26
N ARG A 46 -16.87 -2.19 -1.69
CA ARG A 46 -18.24 -2.72 -1.44
C ARG A 46 -18.58 -3.92 -2.32
N ARG A 47 -17.83 -4.17 -3.39
CA ARG A 47 -18.04 -5.29 -4.30
C ARG A 47 -17.62 -6.62 -3.68
N SER A 48 -17.95 -7.71 -4.35
CA SER A 48 -17.54 -9.05 -3.91
C SER A 48 -16.02 -9.20 -3.86
N PHE A 49 -15.53 -10.20 -3.13
CA PHE A 49 -14.11 -10.56 -3.11
C PHE A 49 -13.55 -10.81 -4.52
N ASN A 50 -14.30 -11.50 -5.38
CA ASN A 50 -13.85 -11.82 -6.73
C ASN A 50 -13.72 -10.56 -7.61
N GLU A 51 -14.66 -9.62 -7.49
CA GLU A 51 -14.63 -8.37 -8.26
C GLU A 51 -13.43 -7.49 -7.87
N ILE A 52 -13.19 -7.29 -6.57
CA ILE A 52 -12.04 -6.50 -6.12
C ILE A 52 -10.71 -7.20 -6.43
N PHE A 53 -10.66 -8.53 -6.32
CA PHE A 53 -9.49 -9.31 -6.73
C PHE A 53 -9.22 -9.19 -8.22
N ALA A 54 -10.25 -9.29 -9.08
CA ALA A 54 -10.07 -9.08 -10.51
C ALA A 54 -9.66 -7.63 -10.82
N PHE A 55 -10.21 -6.66 -10.11
CA PHE A 55 -9.89 -5.24 -10.25
C PHE A 55 -8.43 -4.93 -9.97
N THR A 56 -7.83 -5.47 -8.90
CA THR A 56 -6.42 -5.22 -8.58
C THR A 56 -5.47 -5.79 -9.64
N PHE A 57 -5.85 -6.86 -10.34
CA PHE A 57 -5.03 -7.46 -11.40
C PHE A 57 -5.31 -6.93 -12.82
N LYS A 58 -6.30 -6.05 -13.02
CA LYS A 58 -6.54 -5.41 -14.33
C LYS A 58 -5.50 -4.31 -14.61
N SER A 59 -4.95 -4.29 -15.82
CA SER A 59 -3.81 -3.43 -16.22
C SER A 59 -4.07 -1.92 -16.09
N TYR A 60 -5.33 -1.48 -16.11
CA TYR A 60 -5.70 -0.06 -16.02
C TYR A 60 -5.40 0.60 -14.67
N TYR A 61 -5.22 -0.18 -13.60
CA TYR A 61 -4.89 0.32 -12.26
C TYR A 61 -3.52 -0.19 -11.80
N THR A 62 -2.49 0.09 -12.60
CA THR A 62 -1.09 -0.28 -12.29
C THR A 62 -0.68 0.12 -10.88
N MET A 63 -1.28 1.19 -10.35
CA MET A 63 -1.08 1.71 -8.99
C MET A 63 -1.54 0.81 -7.85
N LEU A 64 -2.35 -0.22 -8.09
CA LEU A 64 -2.83 -1.17 -7.06
C LEU A 64 -2.56 -2.62 -7.44
N LYS A 65 -1.76 -2.85 -8.49
CA LYS A 65 -1.43 -4.19 -8.95
C LYS A 65 -0.48 -4.86 -7.94
N PRO A 66 -0.88 -6.00 -7.33
CA PRO A 66 0.02 -6.78 -6.49
C PRO A 66 1.18 -7.34 -7.34
N LEU A 67 2.36 -7.47 -6.74
CA LEU A 67 3.54 -8.03 -7.43
C LEU A 67 3.60 -9.56 -7.33
N GLN A 68 2.78 -10.14 -6.45
CA GLN A 68 2.79 -11.56 -6.11
C GLN A 68 2.12 -12.40 -7.20
N VAL A 69 2.44 -13.69 -7.20
CA VAL A 69 1.83 -14.69 -8.09
C VAL A 69 0.32 -14.74 -7.83
N LYS A 70 -0.47 -14.50 -8.88
CA LYS A 70 -1.93 -14.33 -8.79
C LYS A 70 -2.64 -15.53 -8.15
N SER A 71 -2.21 -16.76 -8.45
CA SER A 71 -2.81 -17.98 -7.88
C SER A 71 -2.50 -18.12 -6.39
N GLU A 72 -1.25 -17.89 -5.98
CA GLU A 72 -0.80 -17.99 -4.59
C GLU A 72 -1.52 -16.99 -3.68
N ILE A 73 -1.52 -15.71 -4.07
CA ILE A 73 -2.18 -14.67 -3.28
C ILE A 73 -3.69 -14.90 -3.22
N ARG A 74 -4.32 -15.43 -4.28
CA ARG A 74 -5.74 -15.80 -4.26
C ARG A 74 -6.01 -16.89 -3.22
N SER A 75 -5.22 -17.96 -3.22
CA SER A 75 -5.36 -19.07 -2.28
C SER A 75 -5.17 -18.63 -0.84
N LEU A 76 -4.15 -17.80 -0.56
CA LEU A 76 -3.92 -17.21 0.75
C LEU A 76 -5.12 -16.38 1.21
N LEU A 77 -5.66 -15.52 0.35
CA LEU A 77 -6.82 -14.69 0.69
C LEU A 77 -8.08 -15.52 0.96
N TYR A 78 -8.29 -16.62 0.22
CA TYR A 78 -9.38 -17.55 0.53
C TYR A 78 -9.21 -18.25 1.86
N PHE A 79 -7.98 -18.62 2.21
CA PHE A 79 -7.67 -19.19 3.53
C PHE A 79 -7.99 -18.20 4.65
N LEU A 80 -7.48 -16.96 4.56
CA LEU A 80 -7.74 -15.91 5.55
C LEU A 80 -9.22 -15.55 5.64
N LYS A 81 -9.96 -15.58 4.54
CA LYS A 81 -11.40 -15.27 4.54
C LYS A 81 -12.22 -16.25 5.38
N LYS A 82 -11.76 -17.49 5.59
CA LYS A 82 -12.45 -18.47 6.44
C LYS A 82 -12.44 -18.05 7.92
N ASN A 83 -11.31 -17.49 8.37
CA ASN A 83 -11.13 -16.96 9.73
C ASN A 83 -10.47 -15.57 9.62
N PRO A 84 -11.27 -14.50 9.41
CA PRO A 84 -10.77 -13.16 9.15
C PRO A 84 -9.82 -12.66 10.25
N PRO A 85 -8.55 -12.35 9.94
CA PRO A 85 -7.59 -11.86 10.93
C PRO A 85 -7.96 -10.45 11.41
N LYS A 86 -7.74 -10.18 12.70
CA LYS A 86 -7.99 -8.89 13.34
C LYS A 86 -6.71 -8.06 13.47
N TYR A 87 -5.56 -8.68 13.69
CA TYR A 87 -4.28 -8.00 13.83
C TYR A 87 -3.32 -8.46 12.74
N ILE A 88 -3.15 -7.61 11.73
CA ILE A 88 -2.36 -7.91 10.53
C ILE A 88 -1.11 -7.03 10.49
N LEU A 89 0.02 -7.62 10.14
CA LEU A 89 1.24 -6.90 9.77
C LEU A 89 1.69 -7.29 8.37
N GLU A 90 1.92 -6.29 7.53
CA GLU A 90 2.58 -6.40 6.23
C GLU A 90 3.93 -5.68 6.29
N ILE A 91 4.99 -6.34 5.81
CA ILE A 91 6.31 -5.74 5.55
C ILE A 91 6.51 -5.76 4.03
N GLY A 92 6.65 -4.58 3.42
CA GLY A 92 6.64 -4.40 1.96
C GLY A 92 5.25 -4.02 1.44
N THR A 93 4.90 -2.72 1.50
CA THR A 93 3.62 -2.22 0.95
C THR A 93 3.65 -2.13 -0.58
N ALA A 94 4.78 -1.72 -1.15
CA ALA A 94 4.95 -1.38 -2.55
C ALA A 94 3.81 -0.47 -3.05
N ARG A 95 3.01 -0.96 -4.00
CA ARG A 95 1.86 -0.24 -4.59
C ARG A 95 0.56 -0.36 -3.77
N GLY A 96 0.54 -1.12 -2.68
CA GLY A 96 -0.63 -1.29 -1.81
C GLY A 96 -1.70 -2.26 -2.33
N GLY A 97 -1.39 -3.05 -3.35
CA GLY A 97 -2.32 -4.05 -3.88
C GLY A 97 -2.67 -5.14 -2.88
N THR A 98 -1.66 -5.69 -2.20
CA THR A 98 -1.81 -6.65 -1.09
C THR A 98 -2.51 -6.03 0.11
N LEU A 99 -2.11 -4.82 0.52
CA LEU A 99 -2.78 -4.06 1.57
C LEU A 99 -4.30 -3.92 1.34
N LEU A 100 -4.72 -3.58 0.12
CA LEU A 100 -6.14 -3.50 -0.24
C LEU A 100 -6.83 -4.87 -0.12
N LEU A 101 -6.18 -5.93 -0.62
CA LEU A 101 -6.73 -7.28 -0.56
C LEU A 101 -6.84 -7.81 0.87
N PHE A 102 -5.85 -7.56 1.73
CA PHE A 102 -5.91 -7.90 3.15
C PHE A 102 -7.03 -7.14 3.86
N SER A 103 -7.22 -5.84 3.59
CA SER A 103 -8.35 -5.09 4.16
C SER A 103 -9.71 -5.69 3.83
N LYS A 104 -9.84 -6.33 2.65
CA LYS A 104 -11.09 -6.96 2.21
C LYS A 104 -11.42 -8.24 2.96
N VAL A 105 -10.42 -9.01 3.38
CA VAL A 105 -10.59 -10.32 4.03
C VAL A 105 -10.38 -10.27 5.55
N ALA A 106 -9.94 -9.12 6.08
CA ALA A 106 -9.76 -8.88 7.50
C ALA A 106 -11.09 -8.72 8.26
N ALA A 107 -11.04 -8.88 9.58
CA ALA A 107 -12.18 -8.62 10.46
C ALA A 107 -12.71 -7.17 10.33
N LYS A 108 -13.98 -6.96 10.68
CA LYS A 108 -14.65 -5.65 10.56
C LYS A 108 -14.03 -4.56 11.44
N ASP A 109 -13.33 -4.95 12.50
CA ASP A 109 -12.63 -4.09 13.46
C ASP A 109 -11.10 -4.30 13.45
N ALA A 110 -10.58 -4.82 12.33
CA ALA A 110 -9.16 -5.15 12.21
C ALA A 110 -8.23 -3.94 12.29
N ARG A 111 -7.05 -4.14 12.90
CA ARG A 111 -5.91 -3.23 12.80
C ARG A 111 -4.91 -3.83 11.81
N ILE A 112 -4.68 -3.10 10.73
CA ILE A 112 -3.82 -3.51 9.63
C ILE A 112 -2.61 -2.58 9.63
N ILE A 113 -1.46 -3.11 10.00
CA ILE A 113 -0.20 -2.38 10.07
C ILE A 113 0.58 -2.72 8.80
N SER A 114 1.10 -1.71 8.11
CA SER A 114 1.96 -1.91 6.95
C SER A 114 3.24 -1.10 7.12
N VAL A 115 4.38 -1.74 6.89
CA VAL A 115 5.73 -1.19 7.06
C VAL A 115 6.42 -1.20 5.71
N ASP A 116 6.97 -0.06 5.31
CA ASP A 116 7.76 0.03 4.09
C ASP A 116 8.84 1.11 4.20
N LEU A 117 10.00 0.86 3.61
CA LEU A 117 11.14 1.76 3.63
C LEU A 117 10.97 2.85 2.55
N PRO A 118 10.79 4.13 2.92
CA PRO A 118 10.71 5.19 1.93
C PRO A 118 12.03 5.34 1.16
N GLY A 119 11.98 5.23 -0.17
CA GLY A 119 13.10 5.54 -1.04
C GLY A 119 14.20 4.48 -1.07
N GLY A 120 13.88 3.24 -0.66
CA GLY A 120 14.78 2.09 -0.74
C GLY A 120 15.25 1.79 -2.17
N ASN A 121 16.17 0.83 -2.29
CA ASN A 121 16.69 0.41 -3.59
C ASN A 121 15.53 -0.05 -4.50
N PHE A 122 15.67 0.16 -5.82
CA PHE A 122 14.63 -0.13 -6.84
C PHE A 122 13.33 0.69 -6.77
N GLY A 123 13.30 1.78 -5.99
CA GLY A 123 12.09 2.60 -5.84
C GLY A 123 11.11 2.03 -4.81
N ALA A 124 11.60 1.22 -3.86
CA ALA A 124 10.82 0.69 -2.75
C ALA A 124 10.16 1.81 -1.91
N GLY A 125 9.04 1.45 -1.30
CA GLY A 125 8.15 2.38 -0.62
C GLY A 125 7.14 3.04 -1.55
N TYR A 126 6.31 3.88 -0.93
CA TYR A 126 5.30 4.67 -1.61
C TYR A 126 5.42 6.16 -1.23
N PRO A 127 5.03 7.07 -2.13
CA PRO A 127 5.10 8.51 -1.89
C PRO A 127 4.03 8.95 -0.88
N LEU A 128 4.30 10.06 -0.18
CA LEU A 128 3.42 10.59 0.87
C LEU A 128 1.97 10.80 0.40
N TRP A 129 1.78 11.23 -0.85
CA TRP A 129 0.46 11.50 -1.41
C TRP A 129 -0.41 10.24 -1.57
N MET A 130 0.14 9.02 -1.49
CA MET A 130 -0.64 7.78 -1.49
C MET A 130 -1.20 7.41 -0.11
N ILE A 131 -0.73 8.04 0.98
CA ILE A 131 -1.22 7.77 2.35
C ILE A 131 -2.74 7.87 2.46
N PRO A 132 -3.41 8.92 1.94
CA PRO A 132 -4.87 9.03 2.02
C PRO A 132 -5.60 7.91 1.25
N ALA A 133 -5.08 7.52 0.08
CA ALA A 133 -5.63 6.41 -0.69
C ALA A 133 -5.54 5.09 0.08
N PHE A 134 -4.36 4.77 0.64
CA PHE A 134 -4.17 3.54 1.40
C PHE A 134 -5.03 3.49 2.66
N LYS A 135 -5.13 4.61 3.40
CA LYS A 135 -6.04 4.70 4.55
C LYS A 135 -7.51 4.50 4.15
N SER A 136 -7.90 4.86 2.93
CA SER A 136 -9.27 4.68 2.44
C SER A 136 -9.65 3.22 2.17
N PHE A 137 -8.69 2.29 2.19
CA PHE A 137 -8.96 0.86 2.03
C PHE A 137 -9.71 0.28 3.24
N ALA A 138 -9.57 0.91 4.41
CA ALA A 138 -10.26 0.51 5.63
C ALA A 138 -11.78 0.47 5.43
N ALA A 139 -12.38 -0.65 5.80
CA ALA A 139 -13.82 -0.86 5.88
C ALA A 139 -14.30 -0.74 7.33
N ASP A 140 -15.59 -0.46 7.52
CA ASP A 140 -16.26 -0.56 8.82
C ASP A 140 -15.50 0.16 9.95
N GLN A 141 -15.00 -0.58 10.93
CA GLN A 141 -14.24 -0.08 12.08
C GLN A 141 -12.73 -0.37 11.97
N GLN A 142 -12.29 -0.85 10.81
CA GLN A 142 -10.88 -1.16 10.57
C GLN A 142 -10.01 0.10 10.69
N LYS A 143 -8.75 -0.12 11.07
CA LYS A 143 -7.73 0.92 11.13
C LYS A 143 -6.50 0.49 10.36
N ILE A 144 -6.13 1.28 9.34
CA ILE A 144 -4.88 1.10 8.61
C ILE A 144 -3.82 2.03 9.19
N ILE A 145 -2.73 1.42 9.67
CA ILE A 145 -1.58 2.08 10.27
C ILE A 145 -0.40 1.90 9.33
N LEU A 146 0.07 3.00 8.75
CA LEU A 146 1.17 2.97 7.80
C LEU A 146 2.44 3.51 8.46
N LEU A 147 3.48 2.68 8.50
CA LEU A 147 4.78 2.99 9.07
C LEU A 147 5.81 3.05 7.93
N ARG A 148 6.11 4.27 7.47
CA ARG A 148 7.18 4.51 6.48
C ARG A 148 8.54 4.48 7.18
N LYS A 149 9.05 3.29 7.50
CA LYS A 149 10.27 3.05 8.28
C LYS A 149 10.98 1.79 7.80
N ASP A 150 12.28 1.69 8.10
CA ASP A 150 13.06 0.47 7.92
C ASP A 150 12.60 -0.62 8.90
N SER A 151 12.17 -1.78 8.40
CA SER A 151 11.72 -2.92 9.19
C SER A 151 12.83 -3.53 10.06
N HIS A 152 14.10 -3.35 9.69
CA HIS A 152 15.25 -3.91 10.42
C HIS A 152 15.59 -3.12 11.68
N LEU A 153 15.08 -1.90 11.84
CA LEU A 153 15.42 -1.05 12.98
C LEU A 153 14.60 -1.43 14.22
N PRO A 154 15.23 -1.53 15.41
CA PRO A 154 14.52 -1.77 16.68
C PRO A 154 13.44 -0.72 16.99
N SER A 155 13.59 0.52 16.48
CA SER A 155 12.60 1.59 16.62
C SER A 155 11.30 1.31 15.86
N THR A 156 11.37 0.60 14.74
CA THR A 156 10.22 0.14 13.96
C THR A 156 9.48 -0.96 14.71
N PHE A 157 10.20 -1.94 15.26
CA PHE A 157 9.63 -2.96 16.12
C PHE A 157 8.88 -2.36 17.34
N LYS A 158 9.48 -1.37 18.02
CA LYS A 158 8.82 -0.63 19.11
C LYS A 158 7.54 0.07 18.63
N SER A 159 7.56 0.65 17.42
CA SER A 159 6.39 1.30 16.82
C SER A 159 5.27 0.30 16.53
N ILE A 160 5.59 -0.87 15.98
CA ILE A 160 4.65 -1.97 15.72
C ILE A 160 4.03 -2.45 17.03
N LYS A 161 4.84 -2.74 18.06
CA LYS A 161 4.35 -3.14 19.39
C LYS A 161 3.39 -2.09 19.98
N LYS A 162 3.73 -0.81 19.88
CA LYS A 162 2.86 0.28 20.34
C LYS A 162 1.51 0.29 19.61
N SER A 163 1.51 0.02 18.29
CA SER A 163 0.30 -0.07 17.48
C SER A 163 -0.57 -1.29 17.82
N LEU A 164 0.04 -2.41 18.22
CA LEU A 164 -0.66 -3.62 18.67
C LEU A 164 -1.15 -3.53 20.13
N LYS A 165 -0.58 -2.63 20.94
CA LYS A 165 -0.82 -2.54 22.39
C LYS A 165 -0.43 -3.85 23.09
N LYS A 166 -1.39 -4.59 23.64
CA LYS A 166 -1.18 -5.88 24.32
C LYS A 166 -1.52 -7.09 23.42
N GLU A 167 -1.97 -6.83 22.20
CA GLU A 167 -2.48 -7.85 21.29
C GLU A 167 -1.35 -8.54 20.53
N LYS A 168 -1.58 -9.78 20.09
CA LYS A 168 -0.67 -10.53 19.20
C LYS A 168 -1.13 -10.37 17.74
N LEU A 169 -0.22 -10.67 16.81
CA LEU A 169 -0.58 -10.75 15.39
C LEU A 169 -1.32 -12.05 15.12
N ASP A 170 -2.39 -11.96 14.33
CA ASP A 170 -3.09 -13.12 13.77
C ASP A 170 -2.48 -13.51 12.42
N PHE A 171 -1.88 -12.54 11.72
CA PHE A 171 -1.30 -12.73 10.40
C PHE A 171 -0.12 -11.78 10.16
N LEU A 172 1.00 -12.32 9.67
CA LEU A 172 2.19 -11.60 9.26
C LEU A 172 2.52 -11.98 7.82
N PHE A 173 2.65 -10.97 6.96
CA PHE A 173 3.09 -11.10 5.58
C PHE A 173 4.42 -10.35 5.38
N ILE A 174 5.42 -11.02 4.82
CA ILE A 174 6.76 -10.46 4.59
C ILE A 174 7.07 -10.56 3.10
N ASP A 175 7.28 -9.41 2.47
CA ASP A 175 7.57 -9.29 1.03
C ASP A 175 8.39 -8.01 0.74
N GLY A 176 9.45 -7.80 1.50
CA GLY A 176 10.33 -6.63 1.40
C GLY A 176 11.57 -6.72 2.28
#